data_AF-R5G856-F1
#
_entry.id   AF-R5G856-F1
#
_cell.length_a   1.000
_cell.length_b   1.000
_cell.length_c   1.000
_cell.angle_alpha   90.00
_cell.angle_beta   90.00
_cell.angle_gamma   90.00
#
_symmetry.space_group_name_H-M   'P 1'
#
loop_
_entity.id
_entity.type
_entity.pdbx_description
1 polymer ?
#
loop_
_entity_poly.entity_id
_entity_poly.type
_entity_poly.pdbx_seq_one_letter_code
_entity_poly.pdbx_strand_id
1 'polypeptide(L)'
;MKKEKRNIWSGRWGYPEGWAIVGGLLLISYIWQWVMGPIPAGGFTHPISTIVLGALIIATLLIGILSRKKGSKLPFVRFIVSPAATITSLVAFLLLLTIMGFSKQIDPRMADGLGGLFHTAGWSAMVHSHPFNTIYIYLLLVLGSVTIRRLLAFKFSVRELGFMLNHLGLYGFLFFALVSGSNMQRYTMALTQDEVEWRGTNQATHAVEELPIALELKHFTLEEYPPKLMLLNTETGQVLPESLPDMINIEEVPTTGLLNG
;
A
#
# COMPACT_ATOMS: atom_id res chain seq x y z
N MET A 1 -44.66 -4.22 -17.54
CA MET A 1 -43.91 -3.02 -17.93
C MET A 1 -42.49 -3.45 -18.33
N LYS A 2 -42.15 -3.50 -19.64
CA LYS A 2 -40.77 -3.82 -20.08
C LYS A 2 -39.87 -2.64 -19.71
N LYS A 3 -38.87 -2.85 -18.85
CA LYS A 3 -37.80 -1.86 -18.62
C LYS A 3 -37.08 -1.67 -19.95
N GLU A 4 -37.20 -0.50 -20.57
CA GLU A 4 -36.35 -0.13 -21.70
C GLU A 4 -34.89 -0.21 -21.25
N LYS A 5 -34.09 -0.96 -22.01
CA LYS A 5 -32.67 -1.16 -21.73
C LYS A 5 -31.94 0.12 -22.14
N ARG A 6 -31.45 0.88 -21.16
CA ARG A 6 -30.65 2.09 -21.44
C ARG A 6 -29.38 1.72 -22.21
N ASN A 7 -29.08 2.44 -23.28
CA ASN A 7 -27.81 2.28 -24.00
C ASN A 7 -26.64 2.77 -23.14
N ILE A 8 -25.60 1.95 -23.02
CA ILE A 8 -24.34 2.31 -22.35
C ILE A 8 -23.71 3.49 -23.11
N TRP A 9 -23.08 4.41 -22.40
CA TRP A 9 -22.41 5.60 -22.99
C TRP A 9 -23.35 6.66 -23.55
N SER A 10 -24.67 6.49 -23.40
CA SER A 10 -25.65 7.50 -23.78
C SER A 10 -26.21 8.24 -22.54
N GLY A 11 -26.31 9.57 -22.63
CA GLY A 11 -26.89 10.40 -21.56
C GLY A 11 -26.06 10.45 -20.27
N ARG A 12 -26.68 10.15 -19.13
CA ARG A 12 -26.04 10.21 -17.79
C ARG A 12 -25.42 8.86 -17.45
N TRP A 13 -24.09 8.77 -17.44
CA TRP A 13 -23.37 7.54 -17.10
C TRP A 13 -23.67 7.09 -15.66
N GLY A 14 -23.67 5.77 -15.43
CA GLY A 14 -24.02 5.13 -14.18
C GLY A 14 -23.12 3.92 -13.89
N TYR A 15 -23.64 2.92 -13.18
CA TYR A 15 -22.86 1.74 -12.77
C TYR A 15 -22.28 0.91 -13.93
N PRO A 16 -23.00 0.66 -15.04
CA PRO A 16 -22.43 -0.10 -16.16
C PRO A 16 -21.19 0.58 -16.74
N GLU A 17 -21.24 1.90 -16.93
CA GLU A 17 -20.09 2.68 -17.40
C GLU A 17 -18.96 2.68 -16.36
N GLY A 18 -19.27 2.77 -15.06
CA GLY A 18 -18.26 2.71 -14.01
C GLY A 18 -17.49 1.39 -13.98
N TRP A 19 -18.18 0.26 -14.09
CA TRP A 19 -17.53 -1.05 -14.20
C TRP A 19 -16.71 -1.19 -15.49
N ALA A 20 -17.21 -0.65 -16.60
CA ALA A 20 -16.47 -0.65 -17.86
C ALA A 20 -15.19 0.20 -17.76
N ILE A 21 -15.23 1.37 -17.11
CA ILE A 21 -14.06 2.24 -16.89
C ILE A 21 -13.04 1.54 -15.99
N VAL A 22 -13.47 1.02 -14.84
CA VAL A 22 -12.59 0.29 -13.91
C VAL A 22 -11.97 -0.92 -14.60
N GLY A 23 -12.77 -1.72 -15.30
CA GLY A 23 -12.28 -2.89 -16.03
C GLY A 23 -11.29 -2.52 -17.13
N GLY A 24 -11.56 -1.43 -17.86
CA GLY A 24 -10.63 -0.90 -18.87
C GLY A 24 -9.32 -0.40 -18.26
N LEU A 25 -9.38 0.34 -17.14
CA LEU A 25 -8.20 0.79 -16.42
C LEU A 25 -7.36 -0.38 -15.89
N LEU A 26 -8.00 -1.40 -15.31
CA LEU A 26 -7.31 -2.61 -14.88
C LEU A 26 -6.66 -3.34 -16.06
N LEU A 27 -7.39 -3.53 -17.16
CA LEU A 27 -6.87 -4.20 -18.35
C LEU A 27 -5.64 -3.47 -18.89
N ILE A 28 -5.73 -2.15 -19.09
CA ILE A 28 -4.62 -1.33 -19.60
C ILE A 28 -3.44 -1.37 -18.64
N SER A 29 -3.67 -1.25 -17.33
CA SER A 29 -2.61 -1.24 -16.33
C SER A 29 -1.95 -2.62 -16.14
N TYR A 30 -2.68 -3.72 -16.31
CA TYR A 30 -2.08 -5.06 -16.37
C TYR A 30 -1.25 -5.27 -17.63
N ILE A 31 -1.73 -4.83 -18.80
CA ILE A 31 -0.90 -4.85 -20.02
C ILE A 31 0.38 -4.02 -19.80
N TRP A 32 0.24 -2.84 -19.19
CA TRP A 32 1.38 -1.99 -18.86
C TRP A 32 2.35 -2.69 -17.89
N GLN A 33 1.84 -3.32 -16.83
CA GLN A 33 2.62 -4.13 -15.90
C GLN A 33 3.40 -5.25 -16.60
N TRP A 34 2.83 -5.88 -17.61
CA TRP A 34 3.48 -6.97 -18.34
C TRP A 34 4.56 -6.48 -19.29
N VAL A 35 4.37 -5.29 -19.88
CA VAL A 35 5.34 -4.71 -20.83
C VAL A 35 6.51 -4.04 -20.10
N MET A 36 6.24 -3.29 -19.03
CA MET A 36 7.24 -2.47 -18.35
C MET A 36 7.75 -3.07 -17.03
N GLY A 37 7.08 -4.10 -16.50
CA GLY A 37 7.40 -4.64 -15.18
C GLY A 37 6.90 -3.74 -14.04
N PRO A 38 7.33 -4.01 -12.79
CA PRO A 38 6.99 -3.18 -11.64
C PRO A 38 7.68 -1.81 -11.70
N ILE A 39 7.07 -0.82 -11.06
CA ILE A 39 7.63 0.53 -10.92
C ILE A 39 8.89 0.45 -10.05
N PRO A 40 10.07 0.86 -10.55
CA PRO A 40 11.33 0.75 -9.82
C PRO A 40 11.29 1.44 -8.45
N ALA A 41 12.12 0.96 -7.52
CA ALA A 41 12.34 1.66 -6.26
C ALA A 41 12.86 3.08 -6.55
N GLY A 42 12.11 4.10 -6.12
CA GLY A 42 12.40 5.49 -6.45
C GLY A 42 11.69 6.04 -7.70
N GLY A 43 10.88 5.26 -8.42
CA GLY A 43 10.12 5.74 -9.60
C GLY A 43 9.10 6.85 -9.30
N PHE A 44 8.71 7.01 -8.03
CA PHE A 44 7.82 8.06 -7.54
C PHE A 44 8.55 9.10 -6.65
N THR A 45 9.87 9.17 -6.67
CA THR A 45 10.59 10.23 -5.95
C THR A 45 10.39 11.59 -6.64
N HIS A 46 10.77 12.66 -5.94
CA HIS A 46 10.87 13.97 -6.55
C HIS A 46 11.84 13.92 -7.76
N PRO A 47 11.50 14.48 -8.94
CA PRO A 47 10.39 15.41 -9.21
C PRO A 47 9.09 14.75 -9.71
N ILE A 48 9.10 13.45 -10.00
CA ILE A 48 7.97 12.77 -10.66
C ILE A 48 6.72 12.79 -9.79
N SER A 49 6.84 12.47 -8.49
CA SER A 49 5.69 12.55 -7.56
C SER A 49 5.10 13.95 -7.52
N THR A 50 5.91 15.00 -7.41
CA THR A 50 5.44 16.40 -7.40
C THR A 50 4.62 16.72 -8.63
N ILE A 51 5.06 16.29 -9.81
CA ILE A 51 4.35 16.52 -11.08
C ILE A 51 3.02 15.75 -11.10
N VAL A 52 3.03 14.45 -10.78
CA VAL A 52 1.83 13.60 -10.80
C VAL A 52 0.78 14.10 -9.80
N LEU A 53 1.21 14.42 -8.59
CA LEU A 53 0.34 14.92 -7.51
C LEU A 53 -0.19 16.31 -7.82
N GLY A 54 0.67 17.19 -8.35
CA GLY A 54 0.27 18.52 -8.81
C GLY A 54 -0.79 18.42 -9.91
N ALA A 55 -0.58 17.55 -10.90
CA ALA A 55 -1.55 17.28 -11.95
C ALA A 55 -2.87 16.73 -11.39
N LEU A 56 -2.81 15.84 -10.38
CA LEU A 56 -3.98 15.29 -9.71
C LEU A 56 -4.78 16.36 -8.94
N ILE A 57 -4.10 17.27 -8.24
CA ILE A 57 -4.74 18.43 -7.59
C ILE A 57 -5.43 19.32 -8.62
N ILE A 58 -4.73 19.66 -9.71
CA ILE A 58 -5.31 20.50 -10.77
C ILE A 58 -6.53 19.81 -11.40
N ALA A 59 -6.44 18.51 -11.67
CA ALA A 59 -7.54 17.74 -12.25
C ALA A 59 -8.77 17.68 -11.32
N THR A 60 -8.56 17.39 -10.02
CA THR A 60 -9.66 17.36 -9.03
C THR A 60 -10.30 18.73 -8.84
N LEU A 61 -9.50 19.81 -8.87
CA LEU A 61 -9.99 21.18 -8.83
C LEU A 61 -10.86 21.52 -10.05
N LEU A 62 -10.35 21.24 -11.26
CA LEU A 62 -11.06 21.50 -12.51
C LEU A 62 -12.37 20.72 -12.58
N ILE A 63 -12.36 19.43 -12.28
CA ILE A 63 -13.58 18.59 -12.29
C ILE A 63 -14.56 19.08 -11.22
N GLY A 64 -14.07 19.39 -10.02
CA GLY A 64 -14.88 19.94 -8.92
C GLY A 64 -15.60 21.23 -9.32
N ILE A 65 -14.91 22.18 -9.95
CA ILE A 65 -15.48 23.45 -10.43
C ILE A 65 -16.46 23.21 -11.59
N LEU A 66 -16.03 22.49 -12.63
CA LEU A 66 -16.83 22.25 -13.85
C LEU A 66 -18.11 21.45 -13.56
N SER A 67 -18.08 20.59 -12.54
CA SER A 67 -19.26 19.82 -12.12
C SER A 67 -20.38 20.68 -11.54
N ARG A 68 -20.08 21.89 -11.05
CA ARG A 68 -21.07 22.84 -10.52
C ARG A 68 -21.74 23.69 -11.60
N LYS A 69 -21.11 23.86 -12.77
CA LYS A 69 -21.64 24.71 -13.83
C LYS A 69 -22.98 24.16 -14.33
N LYS A 70 -24.06 24.90 -14.05
CA LYS A 70 -25.43 24.55 -14.47
C LYS A 70 -25.42 24.39 -15.99
N GLY A 71 -25.76 23.19 -16.49
CA GLY A 71 -25.71 22.89 -17.93
C GLY A 71 -24.38 22.33 -18.46
N SER A 72 -23.44 21.93 -17.60
CA SER A 72 -22.25 21.15 -18.01
C SER A 72 -22.68 19.99 -18.92
N LYS A 73 -22.34 20.07 -20.22
CA LYS A 73 -22.74 19.08 -21.23
C LYS A 73 -21.86 17.82 -21.21
N LEU A 74 -20.75 17.84 -20.46
CA LEU A 74 -19.76 16.78 -20.41
C LEU A 74 -20.25 15.64 -19.50
N PRO A 75 -20.64 14.47 -20.07
CA PRO A 75 -21.14 13.34 -19.28
C PRO A 75 -20.10 12.82 -18.29
N PHE A 76 -18.82 12.82 -18.71
CA PHE A 76 -17.67 12.39 -17.91
C PHE A 76 -17.49 13.19 -16.61
N VAL A 77 -17.52 14.53 -16.68
CA VAL A 77 -17.34 15.39 -15.49
C VAL A 77 -18.44 15.12 -14.45
N ARG A 78 -19.68 14.92 -14.92
CA ARG A 78 -20.80 14.57 -14.04
C ARG A 78 -20.68 13.16 -13.47
N PHE A 79 -20.12 12.24 -14.24
CA PHE A 79 -19.88 10.87 -13.84
C PHE A 79 -18.83 10.78 -12.73
N ILE A 80 -17.70 11.47 -12.84
CA ILE A 80 -16.62 11.43 -11.84
C ILE A 80 -17.11 11.85 -10.44
N VAL A 81 -18.04 12.81 -10.36
CA VAL A 81 -18.63 13.25 -9.08
C VAL A 81 -19.91 12.48 -8.68
N SER A 82 -20.20 11.37 -9.36
CA SER A 82 -21.41 10.57 -9.14
C SER A 82 -21.15 9.41 -8.16
N PRO A 83 -22.18 8.94 -7.42
CA PRO A 83 -22.05 7.77 -6.56
C PRO A 83 -21.60 6.51 -7.30
N ALA A 84 -21.94 6.38 -8.59
CA ALA A 84 -21.54 5.23 -9.39
C ALA A 84 -20.01 5.16 -9.57
N ALA A 85 -19.36 6.30 -9.88
CA ALA A 85 -17.91 6.37 -9.96
C ALA A 85 -17.26 6.09 -8.60
N THR A 86 -17.81 6.65 -7.52
CA THR A 86 -17.31 6.42 -6.15
C THR A 86 -17.37 4.95 -5.74
N ILE A 87 -18.50 4.28 -5.95
CA ILE A 87 -18.67 2.88 -5.54
C ILE A 87 -17.79 1.96 -6.40
N THR A 88 -17.76 2.16 -7.72
CA THR A 88 -16.97 1.30 -8.61
C THR A 88 -15.47 1.45 -8.38
N SER A 89 -14.96 2.68 -8.20
CA SER A 89 -13.54 2.90 -7.86
C SER A 89 -13.18 2.36 -6.48
N LEU A 90 -14.05 2.57 -5.48
CA LEU A 90 -13.83 2.09 -4.12
C LEU A 90 -13.81 0.56 -4.06
N VAL A 91 -14.77 -0.12 -4.69
CA VAL A 91 -14.81 -1.60 -4.70
C VAL A 91 -13.57 -2.16 -5.40
N ALA A 92 -13.16 -1.58 -6.53
CA ALA A 92 -11.94 -1.99 -7.22
C ALA A 92 -10.69 -1.84 -6.34
N PHE A 93 -10.56 -0.70 -5.66
CA PHE A 93 -9.44 -0.45 -4.77
C PHE A 93 -9.43 -1.40 -3.56
N LEU A 94 -10.60 -1.64 -2.94
CA LEU A 94 -10.74 -2.57 -1.82
C LEU A 94 -10.44 -4.01 -2.24
N LEU A 95 -10.79 -4.44 -3.45
CA LEU A 95 -10.41 -5.75 -3.98
C LEU A 95 -8.89 -5.87 -4.11
N LEU A 96 -8.21 -4.85 -4.64
CA LEU A 96 -6.75 -4.84 -4.73
C LEU A 96 -6.08 -4.81 -3.34
N LEU A 97 -6.62 -4.04 -2.40
CA LEU A 97 -6.15 -4.04 -1.00
C LEU A 97 -6.36 -5.39 -0.32
N THR A 98 -7.46 -6.08 -0.63
CA THR A 98 -7.73 -7.43 -0.12
C THR A 98 -6.66 -8.38 -0.64
N ILE A 99 -6.37 -8.37 -1.95
CA ILE A 99 -5.29 -9.16 -2.54
C ILE A 99 -3.95 -8.83 -1.87
N MET A 100 -3.63 -7.55 -1.70
CA MET A 100 -2.41 -7.08 -1.02
C MET A 100 -2.32 -7.60 0.43
N GLY A 101 -3.41 -7.55 1.19
CA GLY A 101 -3.45 -7.98 2.59
C GLY A 101 -3.35 -9.49 2.78
N PHE A 102 -3.81 -10.28 1.81
CA PHE A 102 -3.70 -11.74 1.82
C PHE A 102 -2.47 -12.29 1.09
N SER A 103 -1.59 -11.41 0.59
CA SER A 103 -0.37 -11.81 -0.10
C SER A 103 0.88 -11.35 0.62
N LYS A 104 1.93 -12.17 0.54
CA LYS A 104 3.25 -11.82 1.06
C LYS A 104 3.80 -10.66 0.23
N GLN A 105 3.86 -9.47 0.85
CA GLN A 105 4.49 -8.29 0.25
C GLN A 105 6.01 -8.40 0.43
N ILE A 106 6.75 -8.41 -0.67
CA ILE A 106 8.22 -8.44 -0.68
C ILE A 106 8.77 -7.06 -1.06
N ASP A 107 9.98 -6.76 -0.59
CA ASP A 107 10.69 -5.57 -1.03
C ASP A 107 10.92 -5.65 -2.55
N PRO A 108 10.62 -4.59 -3.33
CA PRO A 108 10.85 -4.57 -4.77
C PRO A 108 12.27 -4.95 -5.18
N ARG A 109 13.28 -4.67 -4.35
CA ARG A 109 14.69 -5.02 -4.62
C ARG A 109 14.96 -6.51 -4.50
N MET A 110 14.19 -7.21 -3.69
CA MET A 110 14.23 -8.68 -3.60
C MET A 110 13.35 -9.34 -4.65
N ALA A 111 12.62 -8.54 -5.43
CA ALA A 111 11.67 -8.99 -6.43
C ALA A 111 12.34 -9.26 -7.79
N ASP A 112 13.51 -8.65 -8.03
CA ASP A 112 14.29 -8.87 -9.26
C ASP A 112 14.71 -10.33 -9.41
N GLY A 113 14.27 -10.96 -10.49
CA GLY A 113 14.58 -12.37 -10.82
C GLY A 113 13.57 -13.40 -10.28
N LEU A 114 12.53 -12.98 -9.55
CA LEU A 114 11.43 -13.88 -9.18
C LEU A 114 10.57 -14.21 -10.41
N GLY A 115 10.43 -15.49 -10.71
CA GLY A 115 9.54 -15.97 -11.77
C GLY A 115 8.10 -16.19 -11.30
N GLY A 116 7.18 -16.34 -12.26
CA GLY A 116 5.81 -16.81 -12.02
C GLY A 116 4.74 -15.72 -12.14
N LEU A 117 3.52 -16.15 -12.47
CA LEU A 117 2.37 -15.27 -12.77
C LEU A 117 2.05 -14.29 -11.65
N PHE A 118 2.26 -14.71 -10.40
CA PHE A 118 2.01 -13.89 -9.22
C PHE A 118 2.94 -12.67 -9.14
N HIS A 119 4.22 -12.87 -9.46
CA HIS A 119 5.21 -11.81 -9.47
C HIS A 119 5.06 -10.92 -10.71
N THR A 120 4.88 -11.51 -11.89
CA THR A 120 4.71 -10.75 -13.15
C THR A 120 3.43 -9.91 -13.16
N ALA A 121 2.37 -10.36 -12.47
CA ALA A 121 1.15 -9.56 -12.27
C ALA A 121 1.33 -8.41 -11.27
N GLY A 122 2.46 -8.34 -10.56
CA GLY A 122 2.77 -7.31 -9.57
C GLY A 122 2.17 -7.55 -8.18
N TRP A 123 1.63 -8.74 -7.90
CA TRP A 123 0.94 -9.02 -6.63
C TRP A 123 1.89 -9.27 -5.46
N SER A 124 3.16 -9.61 -5.74
CA SER A 124 4.20 -9.73 -4.72
C SER A 124 4.67 -8.38 -4.18
N ALA A 125 4.50 -7.30 -4.95
CA ALA A 125 4.90 -5.94 -4.58
C ALA A 125 3.81 -4.95 -5.04
N MET A 126 2.62 -5.05 -4.44
CA MET A 126 1.41 -4.38 -4.94
C MET A 126 1.55 -2.86 -5.04
N VAL A 127 2.22 -2.22 -4.07
CA VAL A 127 2.47 -0.77 -4.07
C VAL A 127 3.30 -0.31 -5.28
N HIS A 128 4.12 -1.19 -5.84
CA HIS A 128 4.94 -0.93 -7.03
C HIS A 128 4.28 -1.41 -8.33
N SER A 129 3.07 -1.97 -8.25
CA SER A 129 2.35 -2.46 -9.44
C SER A 129 1.60 -1.32 -10.14
N HIS A 130 1.64 -1.30 -11.47
CA HIS A 130 0.82 -0.42 -12.29
C HIS A 130 -0.70 -0.55 -12.01
N PRO A 131 -1.31 -1.74 -11.87
CA PRO A 131 -2.74 -1.85 -11.60
C PRO A 131 -3.16 -1.21 -10.27
N PHE A 132 -2.38 -1.41 -9.20
CA PHE A 132 -2.65 -0.77 -7.92
C PHE A 132 -2.59 0.75 -8.03
N ASN A 133 -1.50 1.29 -8.58
CA ASN A 133 -1.30 2.74 -8.70
C ASN A 133 -2.37 3.39 -9.59
N THR A 134 -2.75 2.74 -10.69
CA THR A 134 -3.76 3.28 -11.61
C THR A 134 -5.13 3.41 -10.95
N ILE A 135 -5.58 2.34 -10.26
CA ILE A 135 -6.86 2.38 -9.54
C ILE A 135 -6.79 3.32 -8.34
N TYR A 136 -5.64 3.41 -7.67
CA TYR A 136 -5.46 4.32 -6.55
C TYR A 136 -5.53 5.80 -6.98
N ILE A 137 -4.84 6.17 -8.07
CA ILE A 137 -4.93 7.51 -8.66
C ILE A 137 -6.36 7.80 -9.15
N TYR A 138 -7.04 6.82 -9.75
CA TYR A 138 -8.44 6.98 -10.16
C TYR A 138 -9.38 7.20 -8.96
N LEU A 139 -9.19 6.45 -7.86
CA LEU A 139 -9.92 6.65 -6.62
C LEU A 139 -9.68 8.06 -6.05
N LEU A 140 -8.43 8.52 -6.02
CA LEU A 140 -8.08 9.87 -5.58
C LEU A 140 -8.70 10.95 -6.48
N LEU A 141 -8.73 10.74 -7.80
CA LEU A 141 -9.39 11.66 -8.73
C LEU A 141 -10.89 11.78 -8.43
N VAL A 142 -11.57 10.65 -8.23
CA VAL A 142 -13.00 10.61 -7.90
C VAL A 142 -13.27 11.24 -6.54
N LEU A 143 -12.57 10.78 -5.50
CA LEU A 143 -12.73 11.25 -4.13
C LEU A 143 -12.40 12.74 -4.00
N GLY A 144 -11.26 13.18 -4.55
CA GLY A 144 -10.84 14.57 -4.56
C GLY A 144 -11.84 15.47 -5.30
N SER A 145 -12.35 15.04 -6.46
CA SER A 145 -13.36 15.80 -7.20
C SER A 145 -14.66 15.97 -6.41
N VAL A 146 -15.10 14.93 -5.70
CA VAL A 146 -16.27 14.99 -4.80
C VAL A 146 -16.00 15.92 -3.62
N THR A 147 -14.83 15.82 -3.01
CA THR A 147 -14.39 16.69 -1.90
C THR A 147 -14.36 18.16 -2.33
N ILE A 148 -13.73 18.50 -3.45
CA ILE A 148 -13.70 19.87 -3.98
C ILE A 148 -15.10 20.38 -4.29
N ARG A 149 -15.90 19.60 -5.03
CA ARG A 149 -17.29 20.00 -5.38
C ARG A 149 -18.08 20.37 -4.13
N ARG A 150 -17.86 19.63 -3.04
CA ARG A 150 -18.53 19.83 -1.77
C ARG A 150 -17.98 21.00 -0.97
N LEU A 151 -16.66 21.18 -0.93
CA LEU A 151 -16.01 22.37 -0.36
C LEU A 151 -16.54 23.66 -1.01
N LEU A 152 -16.67 23.66 -2.34
CA LEU A 152 -17.20 24.80 -3.09
C LEU A 152 -18.68 25.10 -2.79
N ALA A 153 -19.44 24.11 -2.31
CA ALA A 153 -20.87 24.24 -1.99
C ALA A 153 -21.14 24.31 -0.48
N PHE A 154 -20.09 24.39 0.34
CA PHE A 154 -20.15 24.31 1.80
C PHE A 154 -20.95 25.47 2.40
N LYS A 155 -21.82 25.16 3.37
CA LYS A 155 -22.48 26.15 4.23
C LYS A 155 -22.09 25.87 5.67
N PHE A 156 -21.80 26.92 6.43
CA PHE A 156 -21.26 26.76 7.77
C PHE A 156 -22.32 26.19 8.73
N SER A 157 -22.21 24.89 9.06
CA SER A 157 -22.95 24.21 10.11
C SER A 157 -22.10 23.08 10.70
N VAL A 158 -22.26 22.77 11.98
CA VAL A 158 -21.46 21.73 12.68
C VAL A 158 -21.60 20.36 11.99
N ARG A 159 -22.81 20.03 11.53
CA ARG A 159 -23.08 18.80 10.77
C ARG A 159 -22.36 18.77 9.43
N GLU A 160 -22.41 19.86 8.67
CA GLU A 160 -21.71 19.93 7.39
C GLU A 160 -20.20 19.91 7.58
N LEU A 161 -19.69 20.54 8.65
CA LEU A 161 -18.27 20.57 8.99
C LEU A 161 -17.74 19.17 9.29
N GLY A 162 -18.39 18.40 10.17
CA GLY A 162 -17.95 17.03 10.47
C GLY A 162 -17.96 16.13 9.22
N PHE A 163 -19.03 16.21 8.43
CA PHE A 163 -19.12 15.43 7.19
C PHE A 163 -18.08 15.89 6.14
N MET A 164 -17.71 17.18 6.11
CA MET A 164 -16.68 17.73 5.23
C MET A 164 -15.28 17.32 5.68
N LEU A 165 -14.97 17.43 6.98
CA LEU A 165 -13.69 17.02 7.56
C LEU A 165 -13.43 15.53 7.35
N ASN A 166 -14.45 14.68 7.38
CA ASN A 166 -14.27 13.26 7.05
C ASN A 166 -13.81 13.06 5.59
N HIS A 167 -14.42 13.76 4.63
CA HIS A 167 -14.06 13.63 3.22
C HIS A 167 -12.68 14.25 2.93
N LEU A 168 -12.42 15.42 3.51
CA LEU A 168 -11.15 16.11 3.38
C LEU A 168 -10.02 15.34 4.07
N GLY A 169 -10.27 14.81 5.26
CA GLY A 169 -9.34 13.99 6.02
C GLY A 169 -9.02 12.68 5.30
N LEU A 170 -10.02 11.96 4.80
CA LEU A 170 -9.80 10.74 4.02
C LEU A 170 -9.06 11.03 2.72
N TYR A 171 -9.44 12.08 1.98
CA TYR A 171 -8.74 12.48 0.77
C TYR A 171 -7.28 12.85 1.07
N GLY A 172 -7.05 13.69 2.09
CA GLY A 172 -5.72 14.10 2.52
C GLY A 172 -4.87 12.92 2.96
N PHE A 173 -5.41 12.02 3.79
CA PHE A 173 -4.72 10.81 4.25
C PHE A 173 -4.25 9.95 3.07
N LEU A 174 -5.15 9.62 2.14
CA LEU A 174 -4.78 8.81 0.97
C LEU A 174 -3.82 9.57 0.04
N PHE A 175 -4.06 10.86 -0.18
CA PHE A 175 -3.20 11.68 -1.03
C PHE A 175 -1.76 11.73 -0.50
N PHE A 176 -1.57 11.97 0.80
CA PHE A 176 -0.24 11.99 1.43
C PHE A 176 0.37 10.60 1.57
N ALA A 177 -0.44 9.54 1.74
CA ALA A 177 0.07 8.17 1.74
C ALA A 177 0.75 7.79 0.41
N LEU A 178 0.28 8.34 -0.72
CA LEU A 178 0.94 8.17 -2.02
C LEU A 178 2.33 8.84 -2.08
N VAL A 179 2.54 9.91 -1.31
CA VAL A 179 3.81 10.66 -1.27
C VAL A 179 4.79 10.08 -0.25
N SER A 180 4.28 9.65 0.89
CA SER A 180 5.10 9.31 2.06
C SER A 180 6.07 8.17 1.80
N GLY A 181 5.69 7.19 0.98
CA GLY A 181 6.52 6.02 0.71
C GLY A 181 7.71 6.29 -0.21
N SER A 182 7.64 7.31 -1.07
CA SER A 182 8.63 7.46 -2.15
C SER A 182 9.95 8.07 -1.74
N ASN A 183 9.97 8.89 -0.67
CA ASN A 183 11.18 9.54 -0.17
C ASN A 183 11.80 8.81 1.04
N MET A 184 11.30 7.62 1.39
CA MET A 184 11.85 6.87 2.53
C MET A 184 13.22 6.31 2.16
N GLN A 185 14.24 6.72 2.89
CA GLN A 185 15.58 6.16 2.81
C GLN A 185 15.83 5.26 4.03
N ARG A 186 16.54 4.15 3.81
CA ARG A 186 16.91 3.21 4.86
C ARG A 186 18.42 3.25 5.04
N TYR A 187 18.85 3.44 6.27
CA TYR A 187 20.25 3.48 6.66
C TYR A 187 20.52 2.42 7.73
N THR A 188 21.72 1.86 7.70
CA THR A 188 22.24 0.97 8.74
C THR A 188 23.45 1.63 9.39
N MET A 189 23.40 1.81 10.71
CA MET A 189 24.49 2.40 11.50
C MET A 189 25.08 1.32 12.40
N ALA A 190 26.40 1.17 12.40
CA ALA A 190 27.10 0.32 13.35
C ALA A 190 27.45 1.17 14.58
N LEU A 191 27.11 0.68 15.77
CA LEU A 191 27.38 1.40 17.03
C LEU A 191 28.42 0.62 17.84
N THR A 192 29.41 1.33 18.34
CA THR A 192 30.34 0.83 19.37
C THR A 192 29.91 1.38 20.73
N GLN A 193 30.10 0.61 21.79
CA GLN A 193 29.76 1.05 23.14
C GLN A 193 30.59 2.28 23.53
N ASP A 194 29.94 3.28 24.12
CA ASP A 194 30.53 4.55 24.56
C ASP A 194 31.19 5.39 23.44
N GLU A 195 30.94 5.06 22.18
CA GLU A 195 31.34 5.86 21.01
C GLU A 195 30.12 6.46 20.32
N VAL A 196 30.20 7.75 20.00
CA VAL A 196 29.16 8.46 19.25
C VAL A 196 29.36 8.17 17.77
N GLU A 197 28.31 7.68 17.09
CA GLU A 197 28.29 7.51 15.65
C GLU A 197 27.20 8.32 14.95
N TRP A 198 27.58 8.94 13.85
CA TRP A 198 26.69 9.77 13.00
C TRP A 198 26.73 9.33 11.54
N ARG A 199 27.44 8.24 11.23
CA ARG A 199 27.61 7.72 9.88
C ARG A 199 26.69 6.53 9.66
N GLY A 200 25.88 6.58 8.61
CA GLY A 200 25.00 5.49 8.20
C GLY A 200 25.38 4.95 6.83
N THR A 201 25.30 3.64 6.64
CA THR A 201 25.37 3.01 5.33
C THR A 201 23.99 3.01 4.70
N ASN A 202 23.84 3.71 3.57
CA ASN A 202 22.60 3.76 2.81
C ASN A 202 22.31 2.39 2.19
N GLN A 203 21.16 1.79 2.50
CA GLN A 203 20.82 0.46 1.99
C GLN A 203 20.56 0.43 0.48
N ALA A 204 20.33 1.59 -0.16
CA ALA A 204 20.11 1.69 -1.60
C ALA A 204 21.40 1.79 -2.39
N THR A 205 22.32 2.64 -1.93
CA THR A 205 23.56 2.97 -2.66
C THR A 205 24.78 2.24 -2.11
N HIS A 206 24.66 1.62 -0.93
CA HIS A 206 25.76 1.10 -0.12
C HIS A 206 26.83 2.16 0.24
N ALA A 207 26.52 3.45 0.04
CA ALA A 207 27.41 4.54 0.41
C ALA A 207 27.31 4.82 1.91
N VAL A 208 28.45 5.16 2.51
CA VAL A 208 28.50 5.70 3.87
C VAL A 208 28.23 7.20 3.78
N GLU A 209 27.22 7.67 4.49
CA GLU A 209 26.77 9.05 4.50
C GLU A 209 26.67 9.56 5.94
N GLU A 210 26.93 10.84 6.16
CA GLU A 210 26.71 11.49 7.46
C GLU A 210 25.22 11.79 7.63
N LEU A 211 24.66 11.37 8.77
CA LEU A 211 23.26 11.53 9.11
C LEU A 211 23.05 12.78 9.97
N PRO A 212 21.87 13.42 9.91
CA PRO A 212 21.53 14.56 10.77
C PRO A 212 21.26 14.18 12.23
N ILE A 213 21.54 12.92 12.60
CA ILE A 213 21.39 12.36 13.94
C ILE A 213 22.67 11.62 14.31
N ALA A 214 23.02 11.69 15.59
CA ALA A 214 24.10 10.91 16.17
C ALA A 214 23.53 10.02 17.27
N LEU A 215 23.97 8.77 17.31
CA LEU A 215 23.57 7.77 18.29
C LEU A 215 24.80 7.26 19.03
N GLU A 216 24.63 6.99 20.32
CA GLU A 216 25.67 6.40 21.15
C GLU A 216 25.09 5.17 21.85
N LEU A 217 25.80 4.05 21.79
CA LEU A 217 25.38 2.84 22.49
C LEU A 217 25.88 2.91 23.94
N LYS A 218 24.99 3.23 24.88
CA LYS A 218 25.33 3.28 26.31
C LYS A 218 25.42 1.91 26.96
N HIS A 219 24.46 1.04 26.67
CA HIS A 219 24.40 -0.29 27.26
C HIS A 219 23.72 -1.24 26.27
N PHE A 220 24.32 -2.42 26.09
CA PHE A 220 23.75 -3.50 25.29
C PHE A 220 23.65 -4.74 26.17
N THR A 221 22.42 -5.20 26.39
CA THR A 221 22.14 -6.47 27.06
C THR A 221 21.47 -7.38 26.04
N LEU A 222 22.01 -8.58 25.86
CA LEU A 222 21.40 -9.63 25.05
C LEU A 222 20.94 -10.74 25.99
N GLU A 223 19.63 -10.97 26.07
CA GLU A 223 19.10 -12.15 26.75
C GLU A 223 19.16 -13.32 25.77
N GLU A 224 19.99 -14.32 26.10
CA GLU A 224 20.05 -15.56 25.33
C GLU A 224 18.97 -16.52 25.83
N TYR A 225 18.16 -17.04 24.91
CA TYR A 225 17.22 -18.09 25.27
C TYR A 225 17.98 -19.41 25.41
N PRO A 226 17.79 -20.15 26.52
CA PRO A 226 18.46 -21.42 26.71
C PRO A 226 18.08 -22.40 25.58
N PRO A 227 19.06 -23.11 24.98
CA PRO A 227 18.77 -24.13 23.98
C PRO A 227 17.81 -25.19 24.53
N LYS A 228 16.89 -25.67 23.70
CA LYS A 228 15.96 -26.75 24.07
C LYS A 228 16.50 -28.10 23.64
N LEU A 229 16.59 -29.03 24.57
CA LEU A 229 16.87 -30.43 24.28
C LEU A 229 15.57 -31.19 24.09
N MET A 230 15.54 -31.97 23.01
CA MET A 230 14.45 -32.88 22.72
C MET A 230 15.04 -34.26 22.48
N LEU A 231 14.47 -35.28 23.12
CA LEU A 231 14.89 -36.67 22.95
C LEU A 231 14.06 -37.32 21.85
N LEU A 232 14.75 -37.97 20.92
CA LEU A 232 14.16 -38.67 19.78
C LEU A 232 14.46 -40.15 19.90
N ASN A 233 13.44 -40.98 19.67
CA ASN A 233 13.64 -42.40 19.44
C ASN A 233 14.26 -42.58 18.04
N THR A 234 15.45 -43.16 17.97
CA THR A 234 16.22 -43.31 16.72
C THR A 234 15.60 -44.32 15.74
N GLU A 235 14.76 -45.24 16.22
CA GLU A 235 14.11 -46.25 15.37
C GLU A 235 12.77 -45.74 14.81
N THR A 236 11.97 -45.08 15.63
CA THR A 236 10.62 -44.62 15.25
C THR A 236 10.59 -43.17 14.75
N GLY A 237 11.63 -42.39 15.04
CA GLY A 237 11.69 -40.95 14.76
C GLY A 237 10.76 -40.10 15.64
N GLN A 238 10.13 -40.71 16.65
CA GLN A 238 9.17 -40.02 17.53
C GLN A 238 9.87 -39.30 18.68
N VAL A 239 9.22 -38.23 19.16
CA VAL A 239 9.68 -37.45 20.30
C VAL A 239 9.29 -38.15 21.59
N LEU A 240 10.22 -38.25 22.53
CA LEU A 240 9.97 -38.82 23.85
C LEU A 240 9.66 -37.72 24.88
N PRO A 241 8.72 -37.96 25.81
CA PRO A 241 7.79 -39.09 25.90
C PRO A 241 6.74 -39.05 24.76
N GLU A 242 6.37 -40.21 24.19
CA GLU A 242 5.51 -40.27 23.00
C GLU A 242 4.09 -39.72 23.23
N SER A 243 3.57 -39.84 24.45
CA SER A 243 2.24 -39.35 24.84
C SER A 243 2.19 -37.82 25.04
N LEU A 244 3.31 -37.22 25.45
CA LEU A 244 3.44 -35.79 25.71
C LEU A 244 4.89 -35.37 25.44
N PRO A 245 5.24 -35.00 24.19
CA PRO A 245 6.58 -34.55 23.84
C PRO A 245 7.07 -33.42 24.77
N ASP A 246 8.17 -33.67 25.48
CA ASP A 246 8.75 -32.71 26.42
C ASP A 246 10.04 -32.10 25.86
N MET A 247 10.27 -30.83 26.17
CA MET A 247 11.44 -30.07 25.73
C MET A 247 12.08 -29.39 26.94
N ILE A 248 13.31 -29.80 27.27
CA ILE A 248 14.03 -29.29 28.42
C ILE A 248 14.87 -28.09 27.98
N ASN A 249 14.69 -26.94 28.62
CA ASN A 249 15.60 -25.81 28.46
C ASN A 249 16.93 -26.14 29.14
N ILE A 250 18.03 -26.02 28.41
CA ILE A 250 19.39 -26.26 28.87
C ILE A 250 20.08 -24.91 29.02
N GLU A 251 20.49 -24.56 30.24
CA GLU A 251 21.41 -23.43 30.47
C GLU A 251 22.89 -23.89 30.44
N GLU A 252 23.17 -25.10 30.91
CA GLU A 252 24.50 -25.73 30.91
C GLU A 252 24.42 -27.20 30.51
N VAL A 253 25.48 -27.78 29.93
CA VAL A 253 25.49 -29.18 29.44
C VAL A 253 25.03 -30.16 30.54
N PRO A 254 23.85 -30.78 30.40
CA PRO A 254 23.27 -31.59 31.46
C PRO A 254 23.94 -32.96 31.46
N THR A 255 24.37 -33.40 32.64
CA THR A 255 24.90 -34.76 32.84
C THR A 255 23.78 -35.77 33.17
N THR A 256 22.66 -35.29 33.70
CA THR A 256 21.45 -36.08 33.99
C THR A 256 20.20 -35.19 33.81
N GLY A 257 19.05 -35.80 33.52
CA GLY A 257 17.77 -35.10 33.35
C GLY A 257 16.59 -36.06 33.42
N LEU A 258 15.41 -35.53 33.76
CA LEU A 258 14.14 -36.27 33.83
C LEU A 258 13.17 -35.65 32.82
N LEU A 259 12.51 -36.50 32.03
CA LEU A 259 11.39 -36.10 31.18
C LEU A 259 10.09 -36.25 31.96
N ASN A 260 9.17 -35.30 31.83
CA ASN A 260 7.85 -35.43 32.44
C ASN A 260 6.91 -36.21 31.51
N GLY A 261 6.84 -37.54 31.71
CA GLY A 261 5.86 -38.41 31.05
C GLY A 261 5.99 -39.87 31.43
#